data_AF-A0A0F7VZL7-F1
#
_entry.id   AF-A0A0F7VZL7-F1
#
_cell.length_a   1.000
_cell.length_b   1.000
_cell.length_c   1.000
_cell.angle_alpha   90.00
_cell.angle_beta   90.00
_cell.angle_gamma   90.00
#
_symmetry.space_group_name_H-M   'P 1'
#
loop_
_entity.id
_entity.type
_entity.pdbx_description
1 polymer ?
#
loop_
_entity_poly.entity_id
_entity_poly.type
_entity_poly.pdbx_seq_one_letter_code
_entity_poly.pdbx_strand_id
1 'polypeptide(L)'
;MPTDGGSEQIFELQEQVRQLKEAVVSHAVVDQAIGMIVALGRVAPDQAWAVLKEVSQHTNIKLRSVAEMILAWGRTGVMPAQIRAELEDALDRNGPTQIPGAPREW
;
A
#
# COMPACT_ATOMS: atom_id res chain seq x y z
N MET A 1 -16.56 1.84 47.17
CA MET A 1 -15.41 1.81 46.24
C MET A 1 -15.80 0.99 45.03
N PRO A 2 -16.08 1.61 43.86
CA PRO A 2 -16.11 0.88 42.60
C PRO A 2 -15.00 1.41 41.68
N THR A 3 -13.94 0.62 41.47
CA THR A 3 -12.87 0.94 40.50
C THR A 3 -12.54 -0.24 39.60
N ASP A 4 -13.54 -1.07 39.28
CA ASP A 4 -13.34 -2.27 38.46
C ASP A 4 -13.71 -2.03 36.97
N GLY A 5 -14.82 -1.34 36.71
CA GLY A 5 -15.25 -1.02 35.34
C GLY A 5 -14.37 0.00 34.61
N GLY A 6 -13.64 0.85 35.34
CA GLY A 6 -12.68 1.78 34.75
C GLY A 6 -11.41 1.09 34.25
N SER A 7 -10.93 0.09 34.98
CA SER A 7 -9.75 -0.70 34.58
C SER A 7 -10.04 -1.61 33.38
N GLU A 8 -11.23 -2.19 33.30
CA GLU A 8 -11.64 -3.06 32.19
C GLU A 8 -11.77 -2.26 30.87
N GLN A 9 -12.39 -1.08 30.91
CA GLN A 9 -12.45 -0.16 29.76
C GLN A 9 -11.06 0.36 29.33
N ILE A 10 -10.18 0.67 30.29
CA ILE A 10 -8.81 1.08 29.97
C ILE A 10 -8.06 -0.06 29.26
N PHE A 11 -8.25 -1.31 29.71
CA PHE A 11 -7.61 -2.48 29.11
C PHE A 11 -8.11 -2.74 27.68
N GLU A 12 -9.43 -2.68 27.44
CA GLU A 12 -10.01 -2.84 26.10
C GLU A 12 -9.54 -1.76 25.13
N LEU A 13 -9.47 -0.50 25.57
CA LEU A 13 -8.95 0.59 24.74
C LEU A 13 -7.46 0.40 24.45
N GLN A 14 -6.66 -0.04 25.43
CA GLN A 14 -5.24 -0.33 25.22
C GLN A 14 -5.02 -1.46 24.23
N GLU A 15 -5.88 -2.48 24.26
CA GLU A 15 -5.84 -3.60 23.33
C GLU A 15 -6.17 -3.16 21.91
N GLN A 16 -7.20 -2.34 21.73
CA GLN A 16 -7.54 -1.77 20.42
C GLN A 16 -6.43 -0.85 19.89
N VAL A 17 -5.81 -0.04 20.76
CA VAL A 17 -4.64 0.79 20.39
C VAL A 17 -3.45 -0.09 19.99
N ARG A 18 -3.23 -1.21 20.68
CA ARG A 18 -2.16 -2.16 20.34
C ARG A 18 -2.41 -2.81 18.98
N GLN A 19 -3.62 -3.33 18.75
CA GLN A 19 -4.00 -3.94 17.47
C GLN A 19 -3.94 -2.94 16.32
N LEU A 20 -4.37 -1.69 16.53
CA LEU A 20 -4.26 -0.63 15.52
C LEU A 20 -2.80 -0.25 15.26
N LYS A 21 -1.97 -0.13 16.30
CA LYS A 21 -0.53 0.12 16.14
C LYS A 21 0.16 -1.03 15.41
N GLU A 22 -0.17 -2.28 15.73
CA GLU A 22 0.37 -3.46 15.03
C GLU A 22 -0.08 -3.49 13.58
N ALA A 23 -1.34 -3.14 13.28
CA ALA A 23 -1.84 -3.03 11.91
C ALA A 23 -1.12 -1.91 11.11
N VAL A 24 -0.95 -0.73 11.70
CA VAL A 24 -0.24 0.41 11.09
C VAL A 24 1.25 0.10 10.89
N VAL A 25 1.91 -0.51 11.87
CA VAL A 25 3.31 -0.95 11.74
C VAL A 25 3.45 -2.06 10.71
N SER A 26 2.45 -2.95 10.60
CA SER A 26 2.42 -4.01 9.60
C SER A 26 2.28 -3.46 8.17
N HIS A 27 1.63 -2.30 7.99
CA HIS A 27 1.40 -1.69 6.68
C HIS A 27 2.51 -0.76 6.19
N ALA A 28 3.49 -0.39 7.02
CA ALA A 28 4.53 0.57 6.63
C ALA A 28 5.27 0.21 5.32
N VAL A 29 5.56 -1.07 5.09
CA VAL A 29 6.23 -1.54 3.85
C VAL A 29 5.31 -1.38 2.64
N VAL A 30 4.02 -1.63 2.83
CA VAL A 30 3.00 -1.50 1.80
C VAL A 30 2.78 -0.03 1.45
N ASP A 31 2.65 0.83 2.45
CA ASP A 31 2.48 2.27 2.26
C ASP A 31 3.67 2.91 1.54
N GLN A 32 4.90 2.46 1.85
CA GLN A 32 6.11 2.90 1.13
C GLN A 32 6.10 2.47 -0.34
N ALA A 33 5.68 1.22 -0.62
CA ALA A 33 5.57 0.75 -2.00
C ALA A 33 4.49 1.52 -2.78
N ILE A 34 3.35 1.82 -2.15
CA ILE A 34 2.30 2.68 -2.72
C ILE A 34 2.88 4.06 -3.06
N GLY A 35 3.60 4.69 -2.13
CA GLY A 35 4.23 6.00 -2.38
C GLY A 35 5.21 5.98 -3.56
N MET A 36 5.96 4.88 -3.72
CA MET A 36 6.85 4.69 -4.86
C MET A 36 6.08 4.53 -6.18
N ILE A 37 4.99 3.75 -6.20
CA ILE A 37 4.13 3.61 -7.38
C ILE A 37 3.49 4.95 -7.76
N VAL A 38 3.00 5.72 -6.78
CA VAL A 38 2.45 7.07 -7.02
C VAL A 38 3.50 7.97 -7.68
N ALA A 39 4.72 8.01 -7.13
CA ALA A 39 5.77 8.88 -7.64
C ALA A 39 6.25 8.49 -9.05
N LEU A 40 6.41 7.20 -9.32
CA LEU A 40 6.96 6.70 -10.58
C LEU A 40 5.90 6.52 -11.66
N GLY A 41 4.75 5.97 -11.31
CA GLY A 41 3.61 5.72 -12.20
C GLY A 41 2.72 6.95 -12.40
N ARG A 42 2.89 8.01 -11.61
CA ARG A 42 2.06 9.25 -11.66
C ARG A 42 0.56 8.98 -11.55
N VAL A 43 0.20 8.01 -10.71
CA VAL A 43 -1.18 7.62 -10.40
C VAL A 43 -1.59 8.15 -9.02
N ALA A 44 -2.89 8.24 -8.76
CA ALA A 44 -3.39 8.58 -7.43
C ALA A 44 -3.11 7.45 -6.40
N PRO A 45 -3.07 7.74 -5.08
CA PRO A 45 -2.75 6.74 -4.06
C PRO A 45 -3.69 5.52 -4.04
N ASP A 46 -4.98 5.73 -4.29
CA ASP A 46 -6.00 4.68 -4.40
C ASP A 46 -5.76 3.78 -5.63
N GLN A 47 -5.32 4.36 -6.75
CA GLN A 47 -4.92 3.62 -7.94
C GLN A 47 -3.64 2.82 -7.69
N ALA A 48 -2.63 3.41 -7.03
CA ALA A 48 -1.41 2.70 -6.64
C ALA A 48 -1.71 1.49 -5.72
N TRP A 49 -2.69 1.62 -4.82
CA TRP A 49 -3.18 0.49 -4.03
C TRP A 49 -3.86 -0.59 -4.88
N ALA A 50 -4.69 -0.19 -5.86
CA ALA A 50 -5.32 -1.12 -6.79
C ALA A 50 -4.27 -1.90 -7.61
N VAL A 51 -3.29 -1.19 -8.17
CA VAL A 51 -2.14 -1.76 -8.89
C VAL A 51 -1.41 -2.80 -8.01
N LEU A 52 -1.07 -2.44 -6.77
CA LEU A 52 -0.36 -3.35 -5.87
C LEU A 52 -1.16 -4.63 -5.57
N LYS A 53 -2.49 -4.51 -5.40
CA LYS A 53 -3.38 -5.67 -5.22
C LYS A 53 -3.48 -6.54 -6.47
N GLU A 54 -3.62 -5.95 -7.65
CA GLU A 54 -3.71 -6.68 -8.91
C GLU A 54 -2.44 -7.49 -9.17
N VAL A 55 -1.26 -6.87 -9.02
CA VAL A 55 0.02 -7.57 -9.17
C VAL A 55 0.11 -8.74 -8.21
N SER A 56 -0.28 -8.56 -6.95
CA SER A 56 -0.31 -9.63 -5.96
C SER A 56 -1.23 -10.78 -6.36
N GLN A 57 -2.44 -10.48 -6.86
CA GLN A 57 -3.43 -11.48 -7.26
C GLN A 57 -3.00 -12.24 -8.51
N HIS A 58 -2.54 -11.54 -9.55
CA HIS A 58 -2.20 -12.15 -10.83
C HIS A 58 -0.89 -12.93 -10.78
N THR A 59 0.05 -12.52 -9.94
CA THR A 59 1.30 -13.27 -9.72
C THR A 59 1.16 -14.36 -8.66
N ASN A 60 0.05 -14.39 -7.92
CA ASN A 60 -0.16 -15.25 -6.75
C ASN A 60 0.96 -15.12 -5.70
N ILE A 61 1.47 -13.91 -5.50
CA ILE A 61 2.48 -13.56 -4.50
C ILE A 61 1.84 -12.72 -3.41
N LYS A 62 2.22 -12.95 -2.16
CA LYS A 62 1.75 -12.17 -1.02
C LYS A 62 2.01 -10.68 -1.26
N LEU A 63 1.01 -9.84 -1.03
CA LEU A 63 1.07 -8.39 -1.24
C LEU A 63 2.29 -7.74 -0.57
N ARG A 64 2.62 -8.14 0.65
CA ARG A 64 3.83 -7.66 1.35
C ARG A 64 5.12 -7.97 0.60
N SER A 65 5.24 -9.18 0.04
CA SER A 65 6.41 -9.57 -0.75
C SER A 65 6.48 -8.80 -2.06
N VAL A 66 5.35 -8.52 -2.70
CA VAL A 66 5.30 -7.62 -3.88
C VAL A 66 5.78 -6.21 -3.49
N ALA A 67 5.31 -5.68 -2.36
CA ALA A 67 5.75 -4.38 -1.86
C ALA A 67 7.27 -4.36 -1.59
N GLU A 68 7.83 -5.39 -0.97
CA GLU A 68 9.29 -5.54 -0.77
C GLU A 68 10.06 -5.58 -2.09
N MET A 69 9.53 -6.27 -3.11
CA MET A 69 10.13 -6.31 -4.45
C MET A 69 10.14 -4.93 -5.11
N ILE A 70 9.07 -4.15 -4.95
CA ILE A 70 8.99 -2.76 -5.46
C ILE A 70 10.01 -1.88 -4.74
N LEU A 71 10.15 -1.98 -3.42
CA LEU A 71 11.15 -1.21 -2.68
C LEU A 71 12.58 -1.64 -3.00
N ALA A 72 12.81 -2.93 -3.24
CA ALA A 72 14.10 -3.42 -3.72
C ALA A 72 14.40 -2.88 -5.12
N TRP A 73 13.40 -2.86 -6.01
CA TRP A 73 13.52 -2.27 -7.33
C TRP A 73 13.83 -0.77 -7.26
N GLY A 74 13.14 0.02 -6.43
CA GLY A 74 13.44 1.45 -6.29
C GLY A 74 14.87 1.75 -5.81
N ARG A 75 15.50 0.81 -5.10
CA ARG A 75 16.90 0.94 -4.66
C ARG A 75 17.93 0.43 -5.68
N THR A 76 17.58 -0.59 -6.47
CA THR A 76 18.55 -1.35 -7.28
C THR A 76 18.34 -1.21 -8.79
N GLY A 77 17.16 -0.72 -9.21
CA GLY A 77 16.71 -0.72 -10.60
C GLY A 77 16.34 -2.10 -11.15
N VAL A 78 16.47 -3.17 -10.36
CA VAL A 78 16.23 -4.55 -10.82
C VAL A 78 14.91 -5.07 -10.29
N MET A 79 14.09 -5.63 -11.18
CA MET A 79 12.83 -6.30 -10.85
C MET A 79 12.69 -7.60 -11.66
N PRO A 80 12.19 -8.70 -11.05
CA PRO A 80 11.89 -9.91 -11.80
C PRO A 80 10.96 -9.62 -12.98
N ALA A 81 11.25 -10.19 -14.16
CA ALA A 81 10.55 -9.85 -15.39
C ALA A 81 9.03 -10.05 -15.32
N GLN A 82 8.58 -11.13 -14.67
CA GLN A 82 7.17 -11.41 -14.45
C GLN A 82 6.45 -10.34 -13.61
N ILE A 83 7.14 -9.79 -12.59
CA ILE A 83 6.57 -8.76 -11.70
C ILE A 83 6.54 -7.42 -12.43
N ARG A 84 7.60 -7.12 -13.20
CA ARG A 84 7.65 -5.91 -14.00
C ARG A 84 6.54 -5.88 -15.04
N ALA A 85 6.36 -6.97 -15.80
CA ALA A 85 5.31 -7.07 -16.81
C ALA A 85 3.92 -6.88 -16.19
N GLU A 86 3.63 -7.57 -15.09
CA GLU A 86 2.34 -7.40 -14.42
C GLU A 86 2.16 -6.00 -13.82
N LEU A 87 3.23 -5.39 -13.30
CA LEU A 87 3.18 -4.02 -12.77
C LEU A 87 2.89 -3.00 -13.89
N GLU A 88 3.53 -3.16 -15.05
CA GLU A 88 3.27 -2.35 -16.24
C GLU A 88 1.81 -2.53 -16.71
N ASP A 89 1.35 -3.77 -16.86
CA ASP A 89 -0.02 -4.07 -17.27
C ASP A 89 -1.05 -3.52 -16.26
N ALA A 90 -0.78 -3.64 -14.95
CA ALA A 90 -1.64 -3.11 -13.91
C ALA A 90 -1.67 -1.58 -13.91
N LEU A 91 -0.53 -0.92 -14.14
CA LEU A 91 -0.46 0.53 -14.27
C LEU A 91 -1.23 1.02 -15.50
N ASP A 92 -1.16 0.32 -16.63
CA ASP A 92 -1.92 0.67 -17.83
C ASP A 92 -3.42 0.52 -17.63
N ARG A 93 -3.87 -0.51 -16.89
CA ARG A 93 -5.29 -0.68 -16.52
C ARG A 93 -5.79 0.39 -15.56
N ASN A 94 -4.90 0.93 -14.73
CA ASN A 94 -5.24 1.87 -13.66
C ASN A 94 -4.85 3.33 -13.95
N GLY A 95 -4.23 3.63 -15.09
CA GLY A 95 -3.71 4.96 -15.44
C GLY A 95 -4.57 5.76 -16.42
N PRO A 96 -4.44 7.10 -16.46
CA PRO A 96 -4.52 8.05 -15.35
C PRO A 96 -5.95 8.63 -15.18
N THR A 97 -6.32 8.97 -13.95
CA THR A 97 -7.38 9.97 -13.70
C THR A 97 -6.76 11.14 -12.94
N GLN A 98 -6.42 12.19 -13.68
CA GLN A 98 -6.01 13.51 -13.19
C GLN A 98 -4.70 13.57 -12.37
N ILE A 99 -3.62 14.02 -13.01
CA ILE A 99 -2.43 14.52 -12.30
C ILE A 99 -2.88 15.71 -11.43
N PRO A 100 -2.57 15.75 -10.11
CA PRO A 100 -2.84 16.92 -9.28
C PRO A 100 -2.17 18.17 -9.90
N GLY A 101 -2.98 19.10 -10.41
CA GLY A 101 -2.52 20.31 -11.10
C GLY A 101 -2.64 20.32 -12.62
N ALA A 102 -3.06 19.23 -13.27
CA ALA A 102 -3.44 19.27 -14.68
C ALA A 102 -4.73 20.12 -14.84
N PRO A 103 -4.78 21.06 -15.80
CA PRO A 103 -6.00 21.80 -16.12
C PRO A 103 -7.15 20.83 -16.39
N ARG A 104 -8.34 21.10 -15.85
CA ARG A 104 -9.55 20.42 -16.34
C ARG A 104 -9.82 20.99 -17.73
N GLU A 105 -9.57 20.19 -18.74
CA GLU A 105 -9.93 20.54 -20.12
C GLU A 105 -11.47 20.45 -20.21
N TRP A 106 -12.12 21.60 -20.44
CA TRP A 106 -13.55 21.72 -20.72
C TRP A 106 -13.79 21.79 -22.23
#